data_AF-A0A840WMJ9-F1
#
_entry.id   AF-A0A840WMJ9-F1
#
_cell.length_a   1.000
_cell.length_b   1.000
_cell.length_c   1.000
_cell.angle_alpha   90.00
_cell.angle_beta   90.00
_cell.angle_gamma   90.00
#
_symmetry.space_group_name_H-M   'P 1'
#
loop_
_entity.id
_entity.type
_entity.pdbx_description
1 polymer ?
#
loop_
_entity_poly.entity_id
_entity_poly.type
_entity_poly.pdbx_seq_one_letter_code
_entity_poly.pdbx_strand_id
1 'polypeptide(L)'
;MNGMHERLPVFLANLDHLSAPGQFDAICNEVIESCGTFTQPNGEHSHLWELHLHDVSAVGGTEEEAIGNWKRLAKRVLGHAAQAGAA
;
A
#
# COMPACT_ATOMS: atom_id res chain seq x y z
N MET A 1 16.45 7.99 10.83
CA MET A 1 15.59 6.86 10.44
C MET A 1 15.06 7.17 9.05
N ASN A 2 15.74 6.71 8.00
CA ASN A 2 15.56 7.19 6.62
C ASN A 2 15.42 6.03 5.61
N GLY A 3 14.82 4.90 6.02
CA GLY A 3 14.80 3.65 5.24
C GLY A 3 13.43 3.22 4.70
N MET A 4 12.32 3.83 5.14
CA MET A 4 10.97 3.40 4.72
C MET A 4 10.55 3.99 3.36
N HIS A 5 11.01 5.20 3.03
CA HIS A 5 10.66 5.87 1.77
C HIS A 5 11.41 5.26 0.57
N GLU A 6 12.57 4.63 0.79
CA GLU A 6 13.35 3.94 -0.25
C GLU A 6 12.79 2.56 -0.61
N ARG A 7 11.99 1.94 0.28
CA ARG A 7 11.41 0.59 0.06
C ARG A 7 10.20 0.61 -0.87
N LEU A 8 9.37 1.66 -0.81
CA LEU A 8 8.12 1.73 -1.57
C LEU A 8 8.31 1.58 -3.10
N PRO A 9 9.30 2.21 -3.76
CA PRO A 9 9.55 2.01 -5.19
C PRO A 9 9.89 0.57 -5.55
N VAL A 10 10.76 -0.06 -4.77
CA VAL A 10 11.19 -1.46 -5.00
C VAL A 10 10.03 -2.42 -4.77
N PHE A 11 9.27 -2.20 -3.70
CA PHE A 11 8.09 -3.00 -3.40
C PHE A 11 7.04 -2.90 -4.51
N LEU A 12 6.71 -1.69 -4.98
CA LEU A 12 5.75 -1.50 -6.07
C LEU A 12 6.21 -2.14 -7.39
N ALA A 13 7.49 -2.04 -7.73
CA ALA A 13 8.04 -2.69 -8.92
C ALA A 13 7.89 -4.22 -8.85
N ASN A 14 8.23 -4.83 -7.71
CA ASN A 14 8.06 -6.27 -7.50
C ASN A 14 6.59 -6.69 -7.54
N LEU A 15 5.71 -5.89 -6.93
CA LEU A 15 4.28 -6.17 -6.84
C LEU A 15 3.60 -6.26 -8.21
N ASP A 16 4.00 -5.42 -9.18
CA ASP A 16 3.45 -5.42 -10.54
C ASP A 16 3.82 -6.69 -11.36
N HIS A 17 4.78 -7.50 -10.89
CA HIS A 17 5.16 -8.78 -11.52
C HIS A 17 4.41 -9.99 -10.95
N LEU A 18 3.62 -9.82 -9.89
CA LEU A 18 2.93 -10.91 -9.21
C LEU A 18 1.50 -11.08 -9.73
N SER A 19 0.98 -12.31 -9.64
CA SER A 19 -0.45 -12.59 -9.80
C SER A 19 -1.26 -11.96 -8.68
N ALA A 20 -2.58 -11.85 -8.83
CA ALA A 20 -3.43 -11.26 -7.78
C ALA A 20 -3.27 -11.94 -6.40
N PRO A 21 -3.23 -13.29 -6.27
CA PRO A 21 -2.91 -13.94 -4.99
C PRO A 21 -1.50 -13.59 -4.48
N GLY A 22 -0.50 -13.56 -5.37
CA GLY A 22 0.86 -13.18 -4.98
C GLY A 22 0.97 -11.72 -4.53
N GLN A 23 0.17 -10.82 -5.09
CA GLN A 23 0.10 -9.42 -4.65
C GLN A 23 -0.50 -9.30 -3.26
N PHE A 24 -1.55 -10.06 -2.96
CA PHE A 24 -2.14 -10.12 -1.64
C PHE A 24 -1.11 -10.60 -0.59
N ASP A 25 -0.46 -11.73 -0.84
CA ASP A 25 0.54 -12.29 0.07
C ASP A 25 1.70 -11.30 0.30
N ALA A 26 2.18 -10.66 -0.76
CA ALA A 26 3.25 -9.66 -0.68
C ALA A 26 2.84 -8.43 0.15
N ILE A 27 1.59 -7.95 0.01
CA ILE A 27 1.06 -6.84 0.81
C ILE A 27 0.94 -7.23 2.28
N CYS A 28 0.40 -8.42 2.58
CA CYS A 28 0.29 -8.89 3.96
C CYS A 28 1.66 -9.02 4.63
N ASN A 29 2.66 -9.56 3.91
CA ASN A 29 4.03 -9.64 4.40
C ASN A 29 4.63 -8.25 4.64
N GLU A 30 4.50 -7.31 3.69
CA GLU A 30 5.06 -5.96 3.87
C GLU A 30 4.35 -5.20 5.00
N VAL A 31 3.04 -5.39 5.18
CA VAL A 31 2.28 -4.85 6.33
C VAL A 31 2.88 -5.33 7.65
N ILE A 32 3.21 -6.63 7.76
CA ILE A 32 3.85 -7.19 8.96
C ILE A 32 5.28 -6.64 9.14
N GLU A 33 6.06 -6.56 8.07
CA GLU A 33 7.47 -6.12 8.11
C GLU A 33 7.65 -4.63 8.39
N SER A 34 6.71 -3.80 7.93
CA SER A 34 6.79 -2.34 8.01
C SER A 34 5.89 -1.72 9.07
N CYS A 35 5.23 -2.55 9.90
CA CYS A 35 4.24 -2.13 10.89
C CYS A 35 3.06 -1.35 10.27
N GLY A 36 2.65 -1.73 9.06
CA GLY A 36 1.42 -1.25 8.45
C GLY A 36 0.18 -1.84 9.10
N THR A 37 -0.99 -1.48 8.58
CA THR A 37 -2.26 -2.09 8.98
C THR A 37 -3.07 -2.48 7.76
N PHE A 38 -3.60 -3.70 7.74
CA PHE A 38 -4.62 -4.12 6.79
C PHE A 38 -5.78 -4.72 7.55
N THR A 39 -6.91 -4.01 7.56
CA THR A 39 -8.03 -4.30 8.45
C THR A 39 -9.29 -4.54 7.62
N GLN A 40 -9.91 -5.69 7.85
CA GLN A 40 -11.21 -6.02 7.29
C GLN A 40 -12.32 -5.19 7.93
N PRO A 41 -13.44 -4.96 7.23
CA PRO A 41 -14.62 -4.36 7.81
C PRO A 41 -15.03 -5.14 9.06
N ASN A 42 -15.23 -4.42 10.16
CA ASN A 42 -15.90 -4.97 11.32
C ASN A 42 -17.11 -4.08 11.60
N GLY A 43 -18.25 -4.70 11.91
CA GLY A 43 -19.53 -4.00 12.03
C GLY A 43 -19.59 -2.95 13.15
N GLU A 44 -18.54 -2.82 13.95
CA GLU A 44 -18.44 -1.85 15.05
C GLU A 44 -17.62 -0.61 14.70
N HIS A 45 -16.75 -0.68 13.68
CA HIS A 45 -15.79 0.39 13.36
C HIS A 45 -15.87 0.90 11.93
N SER A 46 -15.86 0.02 10.93
CA SER A 46 -15.78 0.41 9.53
C SER A 46 -16.50 -0.58 8.63
N HIS A 47 -17.28 -0.04 7.68
CA HIS A 47 -17.88 -0.82 6.61
C HIS A 47 -16.91 -1.07 5.44
N LEU A 48 -15.66 -0.61 5.56
CA LEU A 48 -14.66 -0.64 4.51
C LEU A 48 -13.42 -1.46 4.94
N TRP A 49 -12.76 -2.02 3.95
CA TRP A 49 -11.40 -2.50 4.07
C TRP A 49 -10.47 -1.29 4.16
N GLU A 50 -9.52 -1.34 5.09
CA GLU A 50 -8.59 -0.24 5.36
C GLU A 50 -7.15 -0.74 5.25
N LEU A 51 -6.36 -0.12 4.37
CA LEU A 51 -4.95 -0.43 4.16
C LEU A 51 -4.10 0.82 4.41
N HIS A 52 -3.23 0.76 5.41
CA HIS A 52 -2.21 1.77 5.69
C HIS A 52 -0.83 1.14 5.59
N LEU A 53 -0.07 1.58 4.59
CA LEU A 53 1.26 1.03 4.30
C LEU A 53 2.12 2.09 3.61
N HIS A 54 3.39 2.22 4.04
CA HIS A 54 4.34 3.23 3.53
C HIS A 54 3.80 4.68 3.52
N ASP A 55 3.19 5.11 4.63
CA ASP A 55 2.56 6.44 4.77
C ASP A 55 1.40 6.70 3.79
N VAL A 56 0.86 5.65 3.16
CA VAL A 56 -0.29 5.72 2.25
C VAL A 56 -1.45 4.96 2.86
N SER A 57 -2.56 5.68 3.08
CA SER A 57 -3.84 5.10 3.48
C SER A 57 -4.79 4.99 2.29
N ALA A 58 -5.45 3.85 2.14
CA ALA A 58 -6.53 3.64 1.20
C ALA A 58 -7.63 2.79 1.81
N VAL A 59 -8.84 2.93 1.25
CA VAL A 59 -10.00 2.15 1.64
C VAL A 59 -10.69 1.55 0.42
N GLY A 60 -11.48 0.50 0.63
CA GLY A 60 -12.29 -0.13 -0.41
C GLY A 60 -13.49 -0.88 0.17
N GLY A 61 -14.53 -1.06 -0.63
CA GLY A 61 -15.68 -1.91 -0.27
C GLY A 61 -15.31 -3.40 -0.29
N THR A 62 -14.28 -3.77 -1.04
CA THR A 62 -13.64 -5.09 -1.00
C THR A 62 -12.14 -4.99 -0.72
N GLU A 63 -11.54 -6.14 -0.42
CA GLU A 63 -10.10 -6.29 -0.23
C GLU A 63 -9.32 -5.82 -1.46
N GLU A 64 -9.74 -6.29 -2.64
CA GLU A 64 -9.09 -5.97 -3.93
C GLU A 64 -9.22 -4.49 -4.28
N GLU A 65 -10.35 -3.87 -3.93
CA GLU A 65 -10.56 -2.43 -4.13
C GLU A 65 -9.62 -1.61 -3.22
N ALA A 66 -9.48 -1.98 -1.95
CA ALA A 66 -8.57 -1.30 -1.02
C ALA A 66 -7.11 -1.39 -1.50
N ILE A 67 -6.68 -2.58 -1.94
CA ILE A 67 -5.35 -2.81 -2.53
C ILE A 67 -5.17 -1.98 -3.82
N GLY A 68 -6.16 -1.99 -4.71
CA GLY A 68 -6.12 -1.22 -5.96
C GLY A 68 -6.01 0.28 -5.73
N ASN A 69 -6.78 0.81 -4.78
CA ASN A 69 -6.75 2.22 -4.37
C ASN A 69 -5.40 2.59 -3.74
N TRP A 70 -4.87 1.73 -2.86
CA TRP A 70 -3.56 1.91 -2.26
C TRP A 70 -2.45 1.99 -3.32
N LYS A 71 -2.40 1.03 -4.26
CA LYS A 71 -1.43 1.02 -5.36
C LYS A 71 -1.47 2.32 -6.16
N ARG A 72 -2.67 2.83 -6.47
CA ARG A 72 -2.85 4.08 -7.22
C ARG A 72 -2.29 5.29 -6.45
N LEU A 73 -2.59 5.38 -5.16
CA LEU A 73 -2.10 6.48 -4.31
C LEU A 73 -0.59 6.38 -4.09
N ALA A 74 -0.06 5.19 -3.84
CA ALA A 74 1.36 4.96 -3.66
C ALA A 74 2.17 5.34 -4.91
N LYS A 75 1.70 4.97 -6.12
CA LYS A 75 2.31 5.42 -7.38
C LYS A 75 2.28 6.94 -7.54
N ARG A 76 1.20 7.61 -7.08
CA ARG A 76 1.10 9.08 -7.08
C ARG A 76 2.11 9.73 -6.13
N VAL A 77 2.28 9.19 -4.92
CA VAL A 77 3.26 9.68 -3.94
C VAL A 77 4.67 9.59 -4.50
N LEU A 78 5.04 8.47 -5.15
CA LEU A 78 6.33 8.34 -5.83
C LEU A 78 6.51 9.35 -6.97
N GLY A 79 5.46 9.58 -7.77
CA GLY A 79 5.48 10.59 -8.82
C GLY A 79 5.71 12.01 -8.30
N HIS A 80 5.12 12.38 -7.16
CA HIS A 80 5.34 13.67 -6.50
C HIS A 80 6.74 13.76 -5.86
N ALA A 81 7.24 12.69 -5.23
CA ALA A 81 8.56 12.65 -4.61
C ALA A 81 9.68 12.86 -5.65
N ALA A 82 9.54 12.28 -6.84
CA ALA A 82 10.47 12.49 -7.95
C ALA A 82 10.53 13.94 -8.45
N GLN A 83 9.43 14.70 -8.30
CA GLN A 83 9.34 16.10 -8.72
C GLN A 83 9.90 17.06 -7.65
N ALA A 84 9.80 16.70 -6.37
CA ALA A 84 10.29 17.52 -5.27
C ALA A 84 11.81 17.44 -5.06
N GLY A 85 12.49 16.38 -5.53
CA GLY A 85 13.94 16.21 -5.44
C GLY A 85 14.74 16.85 -6.59
N ALA A 86 14.08 17.51 -7.55
CA ALA A 86 14.69 18.08 -8.75
C ALA A 86 14.81 19.62 -8.74
N ALA A 87 14.66 20.26 -7.57
CA ALA A 87 14.70 21.71 -7.38
C ALA A 87 15.90 22.16 -6.55
#